data_AF-W1XLB2-F1
#
_entry.id   AF-W1XLB2-F1
#
_cell.length_a   1.000
_cell.length_b   1.000
_cell.length_c   1.000
_cell.angle_alpha   90.00
_cell.angle_beta   90.00
_cell.angle_gamma   90.00
#
_symmetry.space_group_name_H-M   'P 1'
#
loop_
_entity.id
_entity.type
_entity.pdbx_description
1 polymer ?
#
loop_
_entity_poly.entity_id
_entity_poly.type
_entity_poly.pdbx_seq_one_letter_code
_entity_poly.pdbx_strand_id
1 'polypeptide(L)'
;KADGLTVDEFTAELQQGLSRYIINPDITANVSKLGGVRVYVFGEINKPGAYTLTKSSTVIDAIGAAGSFNWDTAKKKIYLIHQDNPEKPIPINLNR
;
A
#
# COMPACT_ATOMS: atom_id res chain seq x y z
N LYS A 1 6.19 -17.43 12.61
CA LYS A 1 6.07 -16.03 12.13
C LYS A 1 5.46 -16.10 10.75
N ALA A 2 4.40 -15.35 10.45
CA ALA A 2 3.66 -15.44 9.18
C ALA A 2 4.21 -14.51 8.08
N ASP A 3 5.53 -14.29 8.04
CA ASP A 3 6.10 -13.32 7.09
C ASP A 3 6.16 -13.93 5.69
N GLY A 4 5.54 -13.27 4.71
CA GLY A 4 5.47 -13.72 3.31
C GLY A 4 4.38 -14.73 2.95
N LEU A 5 3.57 -15.19 3.90
CA LEU A 5 2.48 -16.14 3.66
C LEU A 5 1.13 -15.45 3.42
N THR A 6 0.30 -16.06 2.58
CA THR A 6 -1.12 -15.72 2.49
C THR A 6 -1.88 -16.21 3.72
N VAL A 7 -3.10 -15.69 3.90
CA VAL A 7 -3.97 -16.08 5.02
C VAL A 7 -4.28 -17.58 4.98
N ASP A 8 -4.50 -18.12 3.79
CA ASP A 8 -4.84 -19.52 3.59
C ASP A 8 -3.64 -20.43 3.90
N GLU A 9 -2.45 -20.08 3.41
CA GLU A 9 -1.22 -20.83 3.70
C GLU A 9 -0.89 -20.82 5.19
N PHE A 10 -1.04 -19.66 5.85
CA PHE A 10 -0.83 -19.56 7.29
C PHE A 10 -1.88 -20.36 8.09
N THR A 11 -3.13 -20.38 7.64
CA THR A 11 -4.19 -21.18 8.28
C THR A 11 -3.89 -22.67 8.16
N ALA A 12 -3.44 -23.13 7.00
CA ALA A 12 -3.05 -24.52 6.78
C ALA A 12 -1.84 -24.92 7.65
N GLU A 13 -0.83 -24.06 7.77
CA GLU A 13 0.33 -24.29 8.64
C GLU A 13 -0.09 -24.43 10.12
N LEU A 14 -0.98 -23.55 10.59
CA LEU A 14 -1.50 -23.62 11.95
C LEU A 14 -2.35 -24.87 12.19
N GLN A 15 -3.21 -25.25 11.25
CA GLN A 15 -4.01 -26.47 11.35
C GLN A 15 -3.11 -27.71 11.45
N GLN A 16 -2.07 -27.78 10.61
CA GLN A 16 -1.13 -28.91 10.65
C GLN A 16 -0.30 -28.95 11.94
N GLY A 17 0.14 -27.80 12.45
CA GLY A 17 0.88 -27.70 13.71
C GLY A 17 0.04 -28.08 14.93
N LEU A 18 -1.22 -27.66 14.96
CA LEU A 18 -2.13 -27.90 16.08
C LEU A 18 -2.81 -29.27 16.04
N SER A 19 -2.82 -29.95 14.89
CA SER A 19 -3.33 -31.33 14.77
C SER A 19 -2.61 -32.34 15.67
N ARG A 20 -1.40 -32.01 16.16
CA ARG A 20 -0.65 -32.83 17.14
C ARG A 20 -1.17 -32.69 18.57
N TYR A 21 -1.96 -31.65 18.84
CA TYR A 21 -2.44 -31.29 20.18
C TYR A 21 -3.97 -31.21 20.27
N ILE A 22 -4.67 -31.00 19.15
CA ILE A 22 -6.11 -30.83 19.06
C ILE A 22 -6.64 -31.72 17.92
N ILE A 23 -7.67 -32.52 18.21
CA ILE A 23 -8.38 -33.33 17.22
C ILE A 23 -9.34 -32.41 16.47
N ASN A 24 -9.21 -32.32 15.14
CA ASN A 24 -10.00 -31.44 14.26
C ASN A 24 -10.00 -29.95 14.67
N PRO A 25 -8.85 -29.26 14.59
CA PRO A 25 -8.77 -27.84 14.92
C PRO A 25 -9.50 -26.99 13.87
N ASP A 26 -10.58 -26.32 14.29
CA ASP A 26 -11.25 -25.28 13.49
C ASP A 26 -10.59 -23.91 13.76
N ILE A 27 -9.90 -23.38 12.76
CA ILE A 27 -9.04 -22.19 12.89
C ILE A 27 -9.45 -21.16 11.85
N THR A 28 -9.69 -19.93 12.29
CA THR A 28 -9.92 -18.78 11.42
C THR A 28 -8.80 -17.76 11.60
N ALA A 29 -8.01 -17.52 10.56
CA ALA A 29 -7.02 -16.44 10.56
C ALA A 29 -7.61 -15.16 9.95
N ASN A 30 -7.42 -14.02 10.62
CA ASN A 30 -7.84 -12.71 10.14
C ASN A 30 -6.64 -11.76 10.08
N VAL A 31 -6.53 -10.99 9.00
CA VAL A 31 -5.51 -9.94 8.87
C VAL A 31 -5.95 -8.72 9.68
N SER A 32 -5.36 -8.51 10.85
CA SER A 32 -5.72 -7.39 11.74
C SER A 32 -5.28 -6.02 11.21
N LYS A 33 -4.21 -5.96 10.40
CA LYS A 33 -3.73 -4.72 9.77
C LYS A 33 -2.97 -5.03 8.49
N LEU A 34 -3.54 -4.64 7.34
CA LEU A 34 -2.77 -4.60 6.09
C LEU A 34 -1.65 -3.57 6.26
N GLY A 35 -0.40 -4.02 6.09
CA GLY A 35 0.76 -3.14 6.17
C GLY A 35 0.57 -1.91 5.27
N GLY A 36 0.69 -0.72 5.85
CA GLY A 36 0.56 0.53 5.13
C GLY A 36 1.86 0.89 4.41
N VAL A 37 1.75 1.38 3.18
CA VAL A 37 2.86 2.00 2.45
C VAL A 37 2.87 3.48 2.80
N ARG A 38 4.01 3.99 3.29
CA ARG A 38 4.19 5.42 3.52
C ARG A 38 4.66 6.07 2.22
N VAL A 39 3.88 7.03 1.73
CA VAL A 39 4.21 7.83 0.55
C VAL A 39 4.36 9.29 0.96
N TYR A 40 5.21 10.02 0.24
CA TYR A 40 5.39 11.45 0.43
C TYR A 40 4.85 12.17 -0.79
N VAL A 41 3.98 13.15 -0.54
CA VAL A 41 3.33 13.93 -1.58
C VAL A 41 3.69 15.40 -1.35
N PHE A 42 4.32 16.03 -2.34
CA PHE A 42 4.83 17.39 -2.27
C PHE A 42 4.81 18.05 -3.66
N GLY A 43 4.95 19.38 -3.70
CA GLY A 43 4.80 20.20 -4.90
C GLY A 43 3.51 21.02 -4.88
N GLU A 44 2.88 21.19 -6.05
CA GLU A 44 1.66 21.99 -6.27
C GLU A 44 0.38 21.25 -5.83
N ILE A 45 0.31 20.86 -4.56
CA ILE A 45 -0.79 20.10 -3.96
C ILE A 45 -1.31 20.84 -2.72
N ASN A 46 -2.61 20.72 -2.45
CA ASN A 46 -3.27 21.49 -1.38
C ASN A 46 -2.78 21.12 0.03
N LYS A 47 -2.43 19.85 0.27
CA LYS A 47 -1.91 19.37 1.56
C LYS A 47 -0.65 18.53 1.33
N PRO A 48 0.54 19.14 1.21
CA PRO A 48 1.78 18.38 1.14
C PRO A 48 2.04 17.66 2.47
N GLY A 49 2.58 16.45 2.41
CA GLY A 49 2.85 15.66 3.62
C GLY A 49 3.09 14.18 3.36
N ALA A 50 3.27 13.45 4.46
CA ALA A 50 3.38 12.00 4.45
C ALA A 50 2.00 11.36 4.63
N TYR A 51 1.67 10.42 3.75
CA TYR A 51 0.41 9.69 3.75
C TYR A 51 0.67 8.19 3.91
N THR A 52 -0.18 7.52 4.68
CA THR A 52 -0.16 6.06 4.79
C THR A 52 -1.29 5.50 3.95
N LEU A 53 -0.92 4.79 2.89
CA LEU A 53 -1.82 4.18 1.93
C LEU A 53 -1.78 2.65 2.05
N THR A 54 -2.75 1.97 1.45
CA THR A 54 -2.72 0.51 1.37
C THR A 54 -1.85 0.06 0.19
N LYS A 55 -1.39 -1.19 0.18
CA LYS A 55 -0.64 -1.74 -0.96
C LYS A 55 -1.42 -1.73 -2.29
N SER A 56 -2.75 -1.62 -2.23
CA SER A 56 -3.62 -1.52 -3.40
C SER A 56 -3.85 -0.10 -3.91
N SER A 57 -3.34 0.92 -3.20
CA SER A 57 -3.53 2.32 -3.57
C SER A 57 -2.70 2.71 -4.80
N THR A 58 -3.28 3.58 -5.61
CA THR A 58 -2.68 4.14 -6.83
C THR A 58 -2.12 5.56 -6.59
N VAL A 59 -1.42 6.10 -7.59
CA VAL A 59 -0.96 7.50 -7.57
C VAL A 59 -2.12 8.49 -7.44
N ILE A 60 -3.27 8.19 -8.03
CA ILE A 60 -4.46 9.04 -7.94
C ILE A 60 -5.01 9.06 -6.51
N ASP A 61 -5.01 7.92 -5.83
CA ASP A 61 -5.44 7.84 -4.43
C ASP A 61 -4.54 8.67 -3.51
N ALA A 62 -3.23 8.66 -3.77
CA ALA A 62 -2.27 9.50 -3.06
C ALA A 62 -2.53 11.01 -3.26
N ILE A 63 -2.81 11.42 -4.50
CA ILE A 63 -3.14 12.82 -4.83
C ILE A 63 -4.47 13.23 -4.19
N GLY A 64 -5.47 12.35 -4.22
CA GLY A 64 -6.76 12.56 -3.57
C GLY A 64 -6.63 12.72 -2.05
N ALA A 65 -5.84 11.85 -1.41
CA ALA A 65 -5.55 11.94 0.02
C ALA A 65 -4.85 13.26 0.39
N ALA A 66 -4.01 13.79 -0.51
CA ALA A 66 -3.33 15.06 -0.36
C ALA A 66 -4.18 16.30 -0.72
N GLY A 67 -5.48 16.12 -0.95
CA GLY A 67 -6.41 17.22 -1.22
C GLY A 67 -6.38 17.73 -2.66
N SER A 68 -5.86 16.94 -3.61
CA SER A 68 -5.73 17.30 -5.02
C SER A 68 -4.76 18.46 -5.30
N PHE A 69 -4.62 18.77 -6.59
CA PHE A 69 -3.79 19.85 -7.12
C PHE A 69 -4.27 21.23 -6.64
N ASN A 70 -3.32 22.14 -6.47
CA ASN A 70 -3.65 23.55 -6.28
C ASN A 70 -4.15 24.17 -7.61
N TRP A 71 -4.82 25.31 -7.56
CA TRP A 71 -5.40 26.00 -8.72
C TRP A 71 -4.34 26.47 -9.75
N ASP A 72 -3.06 26.50 -9.36
CA ASP A 72 -1.93 26.98 -10.15
C ASP A 72 -1.06 25.83 -10.72
N THR A 73 -1.53 24.58 -10.62
CA THR A 73 -0.73 23.45 -11.08
C THR A 73 -0.63 23.48 -12.61
N ALA A 74 0.59 23.68 -13.11
CA ALA A 74 0.93 23.33 -14.48
C ALA A 74 0.64 21.83 -14.68
N LYS A 75 -0.54 21.51 -15.25
CA LYS A 75 -1.21 20.19 -15.36
C LYS A 75 -0.43 19.07 -16.10
N LYS A 76 0.90 19.09 -16.08
CA LYS A 76 1.73 18.41 -17.10
C LYS A 76 2.97 17.71 -16.57
N LYS A 77 3.31 17.78 -15.27
CA LYS A 77 4.52 17.14 -14.74
C LYS A 77 4.29 16.53 -13.36
N ILE A 78 3.89 15.27 -13.32
CA ILE A 78 3.80 14.47 -12.10
C ILE A 78 4.86 13.38 -12.19
N TYR A 79 5.61 13.18 -11.12
CA TYR A 79 6.68 12.18 -11.06
C TYR A 79 6.42 11.23 -9.91
N LEU A 80 6.50 9.94 -10.20
CA LEU A 80 6.55 8.89 -9.19
C LEU A 80 8.01 8.46 -9.01
N ILE A 81 8.51 8.59 -7.79
CA ILE A 81 9.84 8.13 -7.42
C ILE A 81 9.67 6.88 -6.55
N HIS A 82 10.13 5.73 -7.05
CA HIS A 82 10.08 4.48 -6.30
C HIS A 82 11.35 4.30 -5.47
N GLN A 83 11.23 3.77 -4.25
CA GLN A 83 12.38 3.60 -3.34
C GLN A 83 13.49 2.74 -3.95
N ASP A 84 13.11 1.74 -4.77
CA ASP A 84 14.08 0.85 -5.43
C ASP A 84 14.87 1.54 -6.56
N ASN A 85 14.33 2.64 -7.11
CA ASN A 85 14.93 3.34 -8.25
C ASN A 85 14.76 4.87 -8.10
N PRO A 86 15.43 5.50 -7.11
CA PRO A 86 15.25 6.92 -6.83
C PRO A 86 15.72 7.82 -7.98
N GLU A 87 16.70 7.36 -8.78
CA GLU A 87 17.28 8.11 -9.90
C GLU A 87 16.45 8.07 -11.18
N LYS A 88 15.39 7.25 -11.23
CA LYS A 88 14.53 7.12 -12.42
C LYS A 88 13.09 7.52 -12.09
N PRO A 89 12.79 8.82 -12.01
CA PRO A 89 11.42 9.29 -11.84
C PRO A 89 10.54 8.83 -13.00
N ILE A 90 9.42 8.21 -12.68
CA ILE A 90 8.42 7.76 -13.67
C ILE A 90 7.45 8.92 -13.91
N PRO A 91 7.40 9.50 -15.12
CA PRO A 91 6.43 10.54 -15.43
C PRO A 91 5.02 9.94 -15.51
N ILE A 92 4.07 10.53 -14.79
CA ILE A 92 2.67 10.13 -14.80
C ILE A 92 1.86 11.19 -15.55
N ASN A 93 1.12 10.76 -16.57
CA ASN A 93 0.16 11.61 -17.27
C ASN A 93 -1.24 11.28 -16.79
N LEU A 94 -1.92 12.27 -16.19
CA LEU A 94 -3.29 12.13 -15.69
C LEU A 94 -4.35 12.69 -16.66
N ASN A 95 -3.95 13.20 -17.83
CA ASN A 95 -4.89 13.56 -18.89
C ASN A 95 -5.26 12.30 -19.67
N ARG A 96 -6.44 11.74 -19.39
CA ARG A 96 -7.14 10.84 -20.31
C ARG A 96 -8.13 11.63 -21.15
#